data_AF-A0A3L6TLH2-F1
#
_entry.id   AF-A0A3L6TLH2-F1
#
_cell.length_a   1.000
_cell.length_b   1.000
_cell.length_c   1.000
_cell.angle_alpha   90.00
_cell.angle_beta   90.00
_cell.angle_gamma   90.00
#
_symmetry.space_group_name_H-M   'P 1'
#
loop_
_entity.id
_entity.type
_entity.pdbx_description
1 polymer ?
#
loop_
_entity_poly.entity_id
_entity_poly.type
_entity_poly.pdbx_seq_one_letter_code
_entity_poly.pdbx_strand_id
1 'polypeptide(L)'
;MEGPDSKKLKGRGPAATGSAAGGGSGLTDGLIVDILSRVPVKSICRFKCVSPSWRSLISHPDNRKKLPQALAGFFYFDEFDSCEFVSLAEPPPRRDWRLRPPSLCDFAFLPANTGGGAMDCCNGLVLLK
;
A
#
# COMPACT_ATOMS: atom_id res chain seq x y z
N MET A 1 -46.34 22.82 -43.70
CA MET A 1 -46.19 21.55 -42.97
C MET A 1 -44.78 21.06 -43.21
N GLU A 2 -43.82 21.05 -42.30
CA GLU A 2 -43.63 21.47 -40.92
C GLU A 2 -42.08 21.52 -40.81
N GLY A 3 -41.47 22.47 -40.09
CA GLY A 3 -40.06 22.35 -39.68
C GLY A 3 -39.94 21.36 -38.50
N PRO A 4 -38.85 21.35 -37.70
CA PRO A 4 -37.46 21.80 -37.86
C PRO A 4 -36.49 20.58 -37.70
N ASP A 5 -35.16 20.65 -37.56
CA ASP A 5 -34.48 20.87 -36.28
C ASP A 5 -32.95 20.82 -36.45
N SER A 6 -32.27 21.68 -35.69
CA SER A 6 -30.83 21.84 -35.63
C SER A 6 -30.24 20.84 -34.63
N LYS A 7 -29.15 20.14 -34.96
CA LYS A 7 -28.33 19.46 -33.94
C LYS A 7 -26.89 19.91 -34.04
N LYS A 8 -26.66 21.09 -33.49
CA LYS A 8 -25.36 21.57 -33.02
C LYS A 8 -24.95 20.71 -31.81
N LEU A 9 -24.00 19.78 -31.95
CA LEU A 9 -23.25 19.31 -30.79
C LEU A 9 -22.01 20.18 -30.60
N LYS A 10 -22.28 21.25 -29.85
CA LYS A 10 -21.33 22.08 -29.10
C LYS A 10 -20.41 21.16 -28.29
N GLY A 11 -19.11 21.44 -28.34
CA GLY A 11 -18.07 20.56 -27.85
C GLY A 11 -17.99 20.38 -26.34
N ARG A 12 -17.05 19.53 -25.96
CA ARG A 12 -16.56 19.39 -24.59
C ARG A 12 -15.04 19.46 -24.66
N GLY A 13 -14.52 20.67 -24.52
CA GLY A 13 -13.10 20.87 -24.22
C GLY A 13 -12.75 20.21 -22.88
N PRO A 14 -11.46 19.96 -22.62
CA PRO A 14 -11.03 19.41 -21.34
C PRO A 14 -11.43 20.36 -20.23
N ALA A 15 -12.19 19.85 -19.26
CA ALA A 15 -12.55 20.61 -18.08
C ALA A 15 -11.26 20.99 -17.35
N ALA A 16 -10.92 22.27 -17.42
CA ALA A 16 -9.96 22.89 -16.54
C ALA A 16 -10.30 22.48 -15.11
N THR A 17 -9.35 21.85 -14.44
CA THR A 17 -9.37 21.69 -12.99
C THR A 17 -9.25 23.09 -12.39
N GLY A 18 -10.41 23.72 -12.20
CA GLY A 18 -10.55 24.96 -11.45
C GLY A 18 -10.10 24.71 -10.03
N SER A 19 -8.99 25.36 -9.67
CA SER A 19 -8.58 25.61 -8.30
C SER A 19 -9.73 26.33 -7.59
N ALA A 20 -10.55 25.59 -6.86
CA ALA A 20 -11.48 26.16 -5.91
C ALA A 20 -10.73 26.28 -4.58
N ALA A 21 -10.18 27.47 -4.33
CA ALA A 21 -9.75 27.91 -3.03
C ALA A 21 -10.96 27.95 -2.08
N GLY A 22 -11.32 26.80 -1.53
CA GLY A 22 -12.20 26.69 -0.39
C GLY A 22 -11.35 26.75 0.86
N GLY A 23 -11.27 27.93 1.48
CA GLY A 23 -10.76 28.11 2.83
C GLY A 23 -11.66 27.41 3.83
N GLY A 24 -11.49 26.09 3.95
CA GLY A 24 -12.05 25.27 5.01
C GLY A 24 -10.92 24.82 5.90
N SER A 25 -11.15 24.81 7.20
CA SER A 25 -10.33 24.19 8.24
C SER A 25 -10.24 22.66 8.08
N GLY A 26 -9.89 22.19 6.88
CA GLY A 26 -9.67 20.80 6.55
C GLY A 26 -8.19 20.48 6.69
N LEU A 27 -7.87 19.35 7.31
CA LEU A 27 -6.53 18.80 7.29
C LEU A 27 -6.09 18.63 5.83
N THR A 28 -4.91 19.13 5.48
CA THR A 28 -4.37 18.94 4.14
C THR A 28 -4.08 17.46 3.89
N ASP A 29 -4.13 17.02 2.65
CA ASP A 29 -3.83 15.63 2.25
C ASP A 29 -2.48 15.14 2.81
N GLY A 30 -1.47 16.03 2.83
CA GLY A 30 -0.16 15.74 3.43
C GLY A 30 -0.24 15.44 4.92
N LEU A 31 -0.99 16.25 5.70
CA LEU A 31 -1.18 16.01 7.12
C LEU A 31 -1.97 14.73 7.39
N ILE A 32 -2.94 14.39 6.55
CA ILE A 32 -3.68 13.12 6.65
C ILE A 32 -2.70 11.95 6.44
N VAL A 33 -1.82 12.02 5.44
CA VAL A 33 -0.80 10.99 5.20
C VAL A 33 0.18 10.87 6.38
N ASP A 34 0.56 11.98 7.01
CA ASP A 34 1.44 11.98 8.18
C ASP A 34 0.77 11.39 9.43
N ILE A 35 -0.55 11.52 9.56
CA ILE A 35 -1.33 10.81 10.60
C ILE A 35 -1.40 9.32 10.26
N LEU A 36 -1.71 9.01 9.00
CA LEU A 36 -1.84 7.64 8.52
C LEU A 36 -0.53 6.84 8.63
N SER A 37 0.63 7.48 8.49
CA SER A 37 1.94 6.83 8.62
C SER A 37 2.20 6.30 10.04
N ARG A 38 1.50 6.83 11.04
CA ARG A 38 1.68 6.49 12.46
C ARG A 38 0.71 5.43 12.97
N VAL A 39 -0.29 5.04 12.16
CA VAL A 39 -1.27 4.02 12.58
C VAL A 39 -0.92 2.64 12.00
N PRO A 40 -1.32 1.55 12.67
CA PRO A 40 -1.07 0.20 12.17
C PRO A 40 -1.71 -0.06 10.80
N VAL A 41 -1.05 -0.89 9.97
CA VAL A 41 -1.50 -1.29 8.62
C VAL A 41 -2.97 -1.72 8.58
N LYS A 42 -3.40 -2.54 9.56
CA LYS A 42 -4.78 -3.04 9.65
C LYS A 42 -5.81 -1.91 9.69
N SER A 43 -5.50 -0.81 10.39
CA SER A 43 -6.37 0.36 10.47
C SER A 43 -6.42 1.12 9.13
N ILE A 44 -5.26 1.28 8.47
CA ILE A 44 -5.17 1.91 7.14
C ILE A 44 -6.01 1.16 6.10
N CYS A 45 -5.96 -0.18 6.12
CA CYS A 45 -6.78 -1.00 5.23
C CYS A 45 -8.28 -0.71 5.39
N ARG A 46 -8.75 -0.45 6.62
CA ARG A 46 -10.15 -0.07 6.90
C ARG A 46 -10.45 1.36 6.43
N PHE A 47 -9.50 2.29 6.52
CA PHE A 47 -9.69 3.67 6.07
C PHE A 47 -9.92 3.82 4.56
N LYS A 48 -9.48 2.84 3.76
CA LYS A 48 -9.82 2.77 2.32
C LYS A 48 -11.34 2.67 2.05
N CYS A 49 -12.13 2.32 3.06
CA CYS A 49 -13.59 2.21 2.97
C CYS A 49 -14.34 3.46 3.46
N VAL A 50 -13.64 4.48 3.98
CA VAL A 50 -14.28 5.69 4.52
C VAL A 50 -14.86 6.54 3.38
N SER A 51 -14.07 6.81 2.34
CA SER A 51 -14.55 7.50 1.14
C SER A 51 -13.65 7.20 -0.07
N PRO A 52 -14.10 7.50 -1.30
CA PRO A 52 -13.26 7.42 -2.50
C PRO A 52 -11.98 8.27 -2.38
N SER A 53 -12.05 9.44 -1.75
CA SER A 53 -10.90 10.33 -1.54
C SER A 53 -9.85 9.68 -0.63
N TRP A 54 -10.25 9.07 0.49
CA TRP A 54 -9.33 8.33 1.36
C TRP A 54 -8.71 7.14 0.63
N ARG A 55 -9.51 6.40 -0.16
CA ARG A 55 -9.00 5.27 -0.96
C ARG A 55 -7.96 5.73 -1.98
N SER A 56 -8.22 6.83 -2.68
CA SER A 56 -7.30 7.43 -3.65
C SER A 56 -6.02 7.89 -2.96
N LEU A 57 -6.13 8.64 -1.86
CA LEU A 57 -5.01 9.14 -1.07
C LEU A 57 -4.09 8.01 -0.59
N ILE A 58 -4.66 6.94 -0.02
CA ILE A 58 -3.93 5.77 0.49
C ILE A 58 -3.28 4.95 -0.65
N SER A 59 -3.93 4.89 -1.82
CA SER A 59 -3.45 4.09 -2.95
C SER A 59 -2.48 4.84 -3.86
N HIS A 60 -2.33 6.16 -3.68
CA HIS A 60 -1.41 6.98 -4.47
C HIS A 60 0.05 6.53 -4.24
N PRO A 61 0.86 6.32 -5.29
CA PRO A 61 2.21 5.75 -5.17
C PRO A 61 3.12 6.57 -4.23
N ASP A 62 3.08 7.89 -4.31
CA ASP A 62 3.93 8.76 -3.47
C ASP A 62 3.55 8.71 -1.98
N ASN A 63 2.27 8.50 -1.68
CA ASN A 63 1.80 8.38 -0.30
C ASN A 63 2.07 6.98 0.24
N ARG A 64 1.88 5.94 -0.58
CA ARG A 64 2.05 4.54 -0.21
C ARG A 64 3.46 4.23 0.29
N LYS A 65 4.48 4.98 -0.16
CA LYS A 65 5.87 4.88 0.33
C LYS A 65 6.06 5.40 1.76
N LYS A 66 5.19 6.29 2.21
CA LYS A 66 5.19 6.87 3.57
C LYS A 66 4.30 6.10 4.54
N LEU A 67 3.35 5.33 4.01
CA LEU A 67 2.42 4.56 4.81
C LEU A 67 3.02 3.20 5.18
N PRO A 68 2.75 2.67 6.37
CA PRO A 68 3.14 1.31 6.69
C PRO A 68 2.40 0.36 5.74
N GLN A 69 3.18 -0.48 5.06
CA GLN A 69 2.67 -1.43 4.08
C GLN A 69 2.45 -2.79 4.74
N ALA A 70 1.40 -3.49 4.32
CA ALA A 70 1.27 -4.90 4.63
C ALA A 70 2.45 -5.63 3.97
N LEU A 71 3.30 -6.26 4.78
CA LEU A 71 4.28 -7.23 4.30
C LEU A 71 3.49 -8.40 3.71
N ALA A 72 3.23 -8.34 2.41
CA ALA A 72 2.69 -9.45 1.64
C ALA A 72 3.87 -10.14 0.99
N GLY A 73 4.03 -11.43 1.20
CA GLY A 73 5.20 -12.16 0.73
C GLY A 73 5.12 -13.63 1.06
N PHE A 74 6.13 -14.37 0.62
CA PHE A 74 6.28 -15.79 0.90
C PHE A 74 7.58 -16.03 1.63
N PHE A 75 7.55 -17.00 2.55
CA PHE A 75 8.76 -17.55 3.13
C PHE A 75 9.25 -18.71 2.25
N TYR A 76 10.55 -18.90 2.16
CA TYR A 76 11.17 -20.08 1.56
C TYR A 76 12.43 -20.46 2.35
N PHE A 77 12.83 -21.72 2.22
CA PHE A 77 14.08 -22.23 2.79
C PHE A 77 15.11 -22.41 1.66
N ASP A 78 16.33 -21.96 1.90
CA ASP A 78 17.45 -22.20 0.99
C ASP A 78 18.13 -23.56 1.22
N GLU A 79 19.21 -23.84 0.50
CA GLU A 79 19.98 -25.08 0.61
C GLU A 79 20.67 -25.28 1.99
N PHE A 80 20.69 -24.25 2.84
CA PHE A 80 21.31 -24.24 4.16
C PHE A 80 20.28 -24.18 5.31
N ASP A 81 19.01 -24.51 5.03
CA ASP A 81 17.89 -24.43 5.97
C ASP A 81 17.67 -23.01 6.54
N SER A 82 18.08 -21.98 5.81
CA SER A 82 17.86 -20.59 6.18
C SER A 82 16.50 -20.12 5.66
N CYS A 83 15.67 -19.56 6.54
CA CYS A 83 14.35 -19.06 6.19
C CYS A 83 14.44 -17.59 5.72
N GLU A 84 14.15 -17.36 4.45
CA GLU A 84 14.10 -16.02 3.86
C GLU A 84 12.65 -15.58 3.55
N PHE A 85 12.39 -14.28 3.58
CA PHE A 85 11.11 -13.70 3.17
C PHE A 85 11.24 -12.89 1.87
N VAL A 86 10.40 -13.24 0.89
CA VAL A 86 10.27 -12.50 -0.37
C VAL A 86 9.04 -11.61 -0.31
N SER A 87 9.26 -10.29 -0.27
CA SER A 87 8.18 -9.30 -0.36
C SER A 87 7.60 -9.22 -1.78
N LEU A 88 6.27 -9.14 -1.85
CA LEU A 88 5.48 -8.83 -3.05
C LEU A 88 5.12 -7.33 -3.14
N ALA A 89 5.41 -6.56 -2.09
CA ALA A 89 5.21 -5.12 -2.10
C ALA A 89 6.37 -4.43 -2.84
N GLU A 90 6.08 -3.98 -4.07
CA GLU A 90 7.01 -3.49 -5.10
C GLU A 90 8.01 -4.54 -5.64
N PRO A 91 8.30 -4.55 -6.96
CA PRO A 91 9.35 -5.41 -7.49
C PRO A 91 10.65 -5.06 -6.78
N PRO A 92 11.41 -6.05 -6.26
CA PRO A 92 12.66 -5.75 -5.57
C PRO A 92 13.52 -4.93 -6.53
N PRO A 93 14.14 -3.81 -6.07
CA PRO A 93 15.21 -3.19 -6.85
C PRO A 93 16.20 -4.30 -7.14
N ARG A 94 16.39 -4.58 -8.43
CA ARG A 94 17.16 -5.71 -8.96
C ARG A 94 18.36 -6.00 -8.08
N ARG A 95 18.28 -7.06 -7.25
CA ARG A 95 19.37 -7.59 -6.42
C ARG A 95 20.39 -6.52 -6.00
N ASP A 96 19.94 -5.46 -5.32
CA ASP A 96 20.90 -4.72 -4.53
C ASP A 96 21.18 -5.58 -3.29
N TRP A 97 22.19 -6.43 -3.40
CA TRP A 97 22.73 -7.30 -2.35
C TRP A 97 23.15 -6.53 -1.08
N ARG A 98 23.05 -5.20 -1.09
CA ARG A 98 23.19 -4.32 0.07
C ARG A 98 21.92 -4.23 0.93
N LEU A 99 20.75 -4.51 0.39
CA LEU A 99 19.50 -4.51 1.14
C LEU A 99 19.30 -5.89 1.77
N ARG A 100 19.44 -5.94 3.10
CA ARG A 100 19.20 -7.15 3.90
C ARG A 100 17.76 -7.64 3.63
N PRO A 101 17.55 -8.89 3.18
CA PRO A 101 16.22 -9.48 3.11
C PRO A 101 15.52 -9.37 4.47
N PRO A 102 14.20 -9.08 4.52
CA PRO A 102 13.47 -9.13 5.79
C PRO A 102 13.67 -10.50 6.44
N SER A 103 14.14 -10.49 7.69
CA SER A 103 14.34 -11.67 8.52
C SER A 103 13.09 -11.98 9.33
N LEU A 104 13.03 -13.16 9.95
CA LEU A 104 11.98 -13.49 10.91
C LEU A 104 11.87 -12.48 12.07
N CYS A 105 12.97 -11.83 12.46
CA CYS A 105 12.97 -10.80 13.51
C CYS A 105 12.23 -9.53 13.11
N ASP A 106 12.09 -9.26 11.80
CA ASP A 106 11.32 -8.13 11.28
C ASP A 106 9.80 -8.38 11.40
N PHE A 107 9.41 -9.62 11.73
CA PHE A 107 8.03 -10.03 12.02
C PHE A 107 7.80 -10.16 13.53
N ALA A 108 7.72 -9.03 14.23
CA ALA A 108 7.47 -8.97 15.68
C ALA A 108 6.16 -9.66 16.14
N PHE A 109 5.28 -10.05 15.22
CA PHE A 109 4.09 -10.85 15.51
C PHE A 109 4.34 -12.36 15.54
N LEU A 110 5.47 -12.84 15.01
CA LEU A 110 5.82 -14.25 15.04
C LEU A 110 6.54 -14.57 16.36
N PRO A 111 6.24 -15.71 17.01
CA PRO A 111 6.96 -16.15 18.21
C PRO A 111 8.43 -16.53 17.96
N ALA A 112 8.98 -16.27 16.76
CA ALA A 112 10.37 -16.51 16.39
C ALA A 112 11.38 -15.69 17.24
N ASN A 113 10.95 -14.60 17.88
CA ASN A 113 11.81 -13.81 18.76
C ASN A 113 12.07 -14.48 20.14
N THR A 114 11.48 -15.66 20.40
CA THR A 114 11.53 -16.34 21.71
C THR A 114 12.53 -17.51 21.77
N GLY A 115 13.39 -17.66 20.75
CA GLY A 115 14.44 -18.70 20.72
C GLY A 115 14.12 -19.92 19.85
N GLY A 116 12.98 -19.93 19.16
CA GLY A 116 12.62 -20.93 18.16
C GLY A 116 12.86 -20.39 16.73
N GLY A 117 13.66 -21.10 15.93
CA GLY A 117 13.79 -20.81 14.50
C GLY A 117 12.57 -21.27 13.70
N ALA A 118 12.40 -20.75 12.48
CA ALA A 118 11.46 -21.36 11.54
C ALA A 118 12.01 -22.71 11.07
N MET A 119 11.11 -23.70 10.98
CA MET A 119 11.43 -25.08 10.59
C MET A 119 11.00 -25.43 9.17
N ASP A 120 9.83 -24.94 8.75
CA ASP A 120 9.29 -25.22 7.42
C ASP A 120 8.29 -24.11 7.03
N CYS A 121 8.00 -23.98 5.74
CA CYS A 121 6.96 -23.09 5.25
C CYS A 121 6.21 -23.71 4.07
N CYS A 122 4.87 -23.67 4.13
CA CYS A 122 4.01 -24.20 3.07
C CYS A 122 2.75 -23.33 2.94
N ASN A 123 2.36 -22.99 1.71
CA ASN A 123 1.14 -22.22 1.43
C ASN A 123 1.00 -20.89 2.21
N GLY A 124 2.13 -20.22 2.49
CA GLY A 124 2.14 -18.96 3.27
C GLY A 124 2.02 -19.15 4.78
N LEU A 125 2.08 -20.39 5.28
CA LEU A 125 2.22 -20.71 6.70
C LEU A 125 3.71 -20.99 7.00
N VAL A 126 4.14 -20.64 8.21
CA VAL A 126 5.50 -20.91 8.71
C VAL A 126 5.39 -21.74 9.98
N LEU A 127 6.06 -22.88 10.01
CA LEU A 127 6.23 -23.70 11.19
C LEU A 127 7.37 -23.14 12.04
N LEU A 128 7.10 -22.86 13.31
CA LEU A 128 8.07 -22.31 14.26
C LEU A 128 8.33 -23.32 15.37
N LYS A 129 9.58 -23.42 15.83
CA LYS A 129 9.98 -24.30 16.93
C LYS A 129 9.56 -23.78 18.30
#